data_AF-A0A4R1WF13-F1
#
_entry.id   AF-A0A4R1WF13-F1
#
_cell.length_a   1.000
_cell.length_b   1.000
_cell.length_c   1.000
_cell.angle_alpha   90.00
_cell.angle_beta   90.00
_cell.angle_gamma   90.00
#
_symmetry.space_group_name_H-M   'P 1'
#
loop_
_entity.id
_entity.type
_entity.pdbx_description
1 polymer ?
#
loop_
_entity_poly.entity_id
_entity_poly.type
_entity_poly.pdbx_seq_one_letter_code
_entity_poly.pdbx_strand_id
1 'polypeptide(L)'
;MGFLLLLLFVVLAGFGLWFWSRSLVGGRWRYSAGWFAGTAVLLVLGTGVTYIVGSLAGASLDPEESCHADGQTYDPAYRRANFDEYTQWFPLHDKCHANYDLVPAWVNPTLVILPILAIACLAYAVRLTVIRRHIKAGTPSSR
;
A
#
# COMPACT_ATOMS: atom_id res chain seq x y z
N MET A 1 4.78 -16.04 23.34
CA MET A 1 4.86 -14.56 23.19
C MET A 1 4.35 -14.07 21.84
N GLY A 2 4.75 -14.64 20.71
CA GLY A 2 4.32 -14.18 19.38
C GLY A 2 2.80 -14.18 19.12
N PHE A 3 2.09 -15.24 19.55
CA PHE A 3 0.64 -15.34 19.38
C PHE A 3 -0.16 -14.25 20.11
N LEU A 4 0.30 -13.86 21.31
CA LEU A 4 -0.35 -12.85 22.14
C LEU A 4 -0.14 -11.43 21.57
N LEU A 5 1.05 -11.17 21.01
CA LEU A 5 1.35 -9.92 20.28
C LEU A 5 0.54 -9.82 18.98
N LEU A 6 0.40 -10.94 18.26
CA LEU A 6 -0.37 -11.00 17.01
C LEU A 6 -1.87 -10.76 17.27
N LEU A 7 -2.44 -11.38 18.32
CA LEU A 7 -3.81 -11.12 18.74
C LEU A 7 -4.03 -9.65 19.16
N LEU A 8 -3.11 -9.08 19.93
CA LEU A 8 -3.19 -7.67 20.32
C LEU A 8 -3.17 -6.75 19.09
N PHE A 9 -2.30 -7.03 18.12
CA PHE A 9 -2.22 -6.29 16.87
C PHE A 9 -3.52 -6.36 16.06
N VAL A 10 -4.10 -7.57 15.91
CA VAL A 10 -5.36 -7.77 15.19
C VAL A 10 -6.51 -7.03 15.87
N VAL A 11 -6.59 -7.07 17.20
CA VAL A 11 -7.64 -6.37 17.96
C VAL A 11 -7.48 -4.85 17.81
N LEU A 12 -6.27 -4.31 17.95
CA LEU A 12 -6.03 -2.87 17.82
C LEU A 12 -6.27 -2.37 16.40
N ALA A 13 -5.80 -3.10 15.38
CA ALA A 13 -6.01 -2.76 13.98
C ALA A 13 -7.50 -2.86 13.61
N GLY A 14 -8.18 -3.92 14.05
CA GLY A 14 -9.61 -4.12 13.82
C GLY A 14 -10.46 -3.04 14.49
N PHE A 15 -10.12 -2.65 15.72
CA PHE A 15 -10.81 -1.59 16.45
C PHE A 15 -10.57 -0.21 15.80
N GLY A 16 -9.35 0.06 15.33
CA GLY A 16 -9.02 1.26 14.56
C GLY A 16 -9.79 1.34 13.25
N LEU A 17 -9.82 0.24 12.47
CA LEU A 17 -10.58 0.12 11.23
C LEU A 17 -12.09 0.28 11.46
N TRP A 18 -12.61 -0.30 12.54
CA TRP A 18 -14.02 -0.16 12.93
C TRP A 18 -14.39 1.29 13.25
N PHE A 19 -13.56 1.99 14.01
CA PHE A 19 -13.82 3.39 14.34
C PHE A 19 -13.70 4.30 13.11
N TRP A 20 -12.73 3.98 12.24
CA TRP A 20 -12.51 4.67 10.97
C TRP A 20 -13.68 4.46 10.00
N SER A 21 -14.20 3.23 9.88
CA SER A 21 -15.36 2.89 9.04
C SER A 21 -16.66 3.47 9.60
N ARG A 22 -16.85 3.47 10.92
CA ARG A 22 -18.00 4.12 11.55
C ARG A 22 -18.03 5.63 11.30
N SER A 23 -16.87 6.27 11.23
CA SER A 23 -16.76 7.70 10.85
C SER A 23 -17.10 7.95 9.37
N LEU A 24 -16.83 6.98 8.49
CA LEU A 24 -17.25 7.02 7.09
C LEU A 24 -18.78 6.93 6.97
N VAL A 25 -19.40 5.94 7.63
CA VAL A 25 -20.86 5.71 7.61
C VAL A 25 -21.62 6.89 8.24
N GLY A 26 -21.09 7.47 9.31
CA GLY A 26 -21.70 8.63 9.97
C GLY A 26 -21.54 9.97 9.25
N GLY A 27 -20.91 10.02 8.07
CA GLY A 27 -20.73 11.25 7.26
C GLY A 27 -19.78 12.31 7.87
N ARG A 28 -19.25 12.06 9.07
CA ARG A 28 -18.35 12.96 9.81
C ARG A 28 -16.97 13.11 9.16
N TRP A 29 -16.63 12.21 8.24
CA TRP A 29 -15.34 12.19 7.54
C TRP A 29 -15.10 13.45 6.69
N ARG A 30 -16.15 14.01 6.07
CA ARG A 30 -16.04 15.15 5.12
C ARG A 30 -15.36 16.39 5.72
N TYR A 31 -15.51 16.60 7.03
CA TYR A 31 -14.94 17.76 7.71
C TYR A 31 -13.66 17.43 8.48
N SER A 32 -13.26 16.15 8.60
CA SER A 32 -12.21 15.72 9.51
C SER A 32 -10.87 15.56 8.80
N ALA A 33 -9.94 16.48 9.04
CA ALA A 33 -8.55 16.35 8.57
C ALA A 33 -7.89 15.05 9.08
N GLY A 34 -8.19 14.63 10.31
CA GLY A 34 -7.68 13.40 10.89
C GLY A 34 -8.16 12.13 10.19
N TRP A 35 -9.36 12.16 9.59
CA TRP A 35 -9.87 11.02 8.84
C TRP A 35 -9.05 10.80 7.57
N PHE A 36 -8.82 11.86 6.78
CA PHE A 36 -7.98 11.80 5.57
C PHE A 36 -6.51 11.46 5.87
N ALA A 37 -5.95 11.97 6.98
CA ALA A 37 -4.61 11.58 7.41
C ALA A 37 -4.55 10.08 7.76
N GLY A 38 -5.57 9.56 8.46
CA GLY A 38 -5.69 8.12 8.73
C GLY A 38 -5.82 7.29 7.45
N THR A 39 -6.61 7.76 6.48
CA THR A 39 -6.74 7.12 5.16
C THR A 39 -5.40 7.04 4.45
N ALA A 40 -4.62 8.13 4.45
CA ALA A 40 -3.31 8.16 3.82
C ALA A 40 -2.35 7.14 4.46
N VAL A 41 -2.35 7.03 5.79
CA VAL A 41 -1.56 6.01 6.49
C VAL A 41 -1.98 4.60 6.07
N LEU A 42 -3.28 4.31 6.01
CA LEU A 42 -3.79 3.01 5.56
C LEU A 42 -3.38 2.70 4.11
N LEU A 43 -3.40 3.70 3.22
CA LEU A 43 -2.97 3.55 1.83
C LEU A 43 -1.46 3.30 1.70
N VAL A 44 -0.63 3.96 2.52
CA VAL A 44 0.81 3.71 2.59
C VAL A 44 1.10 2.29 3.11
N LEU A 45 0.41 1.87 4.17
CA LEU A 45 0.54 0.50 4.68
C LEU A 45 0.11 -0.54 3.63
N GLY A 46 -1.00 -0.28 2.92
CA GLY A 46 -1.45 -1.10 1.80
C GLY A 46 -0.41 -1.20 0.69
N THR A 47 0.24 -0.08 0.35
CA THR A 47 1.34 -0.04 -0.63
C THR A 47 2.50 -0.93 -0.18
N GLY A 48 2.89 -0.86 1.09
CA GLY A 48 3.94 -1.71 1.65
C GLY A 48 3.60 -3.19 1.58
N VAL A 49 2.35 -3.57 1.92
CA VAL A 49 1.88 -4.95 1.78
C VAL A 49 1.90 -5.40 0.32
N THR A 50 1.41 -4.58 -0.61
CA THR A 50 1.45 -4.88 -2.05
C THR A 50 2.88 -5.06 -2.55
N TYR A 51 3.82 -4.22 -2.10
CA TYR A 51 5.23 -4.34 -2.47
C TYR A 51 5.83 -5.66 -1.98
N ILE A 52 5.55 -6.03 -0.71
CA ILE A 52 6.01 -7.30 -0.15
C ILE A 52 5.45 -8.47 -0.95
N VAL A 53 4.14 -8.48 -1.24
CA VAL A 53 3.49 -9.52 -2.05
C VAL A 53 4.13 -9.64 -3.43
N GLY A 54 4.38 -8.51 -4.11
CA GLY A 54 5.06 -8.52 -5.41
C GLY A 54 6.50 -9.03 -5.32
N SER A 55 7.26 -8.59 -4.31
CA SER A 55 8.68 -8.96 -4.14
C SER A 55 8.86 -10.43 -3.75
N LEU A 56 7.81 -11.05 -3.20
CA LEU A 56 7.79 -12.45 -2.79
C LEU A 56 7.06 -13.35 -3.80
N ALA A 57 6.70 -12.84 -4.99
CA ALA A 57 5.99 -13.63 -6.00
C ALA A 57 6.78 -14.88 -6.44
N GLY A 58 8.12 -14.81 -6.48
CA GLY A 58 9.01 -15.97 -6.58
C GLY A 58 9.87 -16.19 -5.34
N ALA A 59 9.27 -16.11 -4.15
CA ALA A 59 9.96 -16.32 -2.87
C ALA A 59 10.50 -17.74 -2.65
N SER A 60 10.36 -18.66 -3.62
CA SER A 60 11.09 -19.92 -3.56
C SER A 60 12.59 -19.63 -3.60
N LEU A 61 13.35 -20.39 -2.82
CA LEU A 61 14.82 -20.32 -2.86
C LEU A 61 15.35 -20.68 -4.26
N ASP A 62 14.54 -21.40 -5.04
CA ASP A 62 14.80 -21.74 -6.43
C ASP A 62 13.71 -21.13 -7.34
N PRO A 63 14.01 -20.08 -8.13
CA PRO A 63 13.03 -19.47 -9.04
C PRO A 63 12.53 -20.44 -10.11
N GLU A 64 13.28 -21.49 -10.41
CA GLU A 64 12.81 -22.56 -11.29
C GLU A 64 11.58 -23.27 -10.70
N GLU A 65 11.57 -23.52 -9.38
CA GLU A 65 10.47 -24.18 -8.67
C GLU A 65 9.18 -23.36 -8.75
N SER A 66 9.25 -22.03 -8.54
CA SER A 66 8.08 -21.15 -8.66
C SER A 66 7.50 -21.13 -10.07
N CYS A 67 8.35 -21.14 -11.10
CA CYS A 67 7.90 -21.19 -12.49
C CYS A 67 7.20 -22.51 -12.82
N HIS A 68 7.75 -23.65 -12.37
CA HIS A 68 7.12 -24.95 -12.56
C HIS A 68 5.84 -25.10 -11.77
N ALA A 69 5.73 -24.49 -10.58
CA ALA A 69 4.50 -24.48 -9.78
C ALA A 69 3.32 -23.80 -10.52
N ASP A 70 3.60 -22.80 -11.36
CA ASP A 70 2.64 -22.14 -12.25
C ASP A 70 2.54 -22.79 -13.65
N GLY A 71 3.18 -23.96 -13.83
CA GLY A 71 3.18 -24.72 -15.07
C GLY A 71 3.96 -24.08 -16.21
N GLN A 72 4.86 -23.15 -15.90
CA GLN A 72 5.68 -22.44 -16.88
C GLN A 72 7.10 -23.00 -16.90
N THR A 73 7.72 -22.97 -18.07
CA THR A 73 9.12 -23.37 -18.23
C THR A 73 10.05 -22.24 -17.82
N TYR A 74 10.99 -22.51 -16.94
CA TYR A 74 12.03 -21.56 -16.58
C TYR A 74 13.09 -21.43 -17.68
N ASP A 75 13.38 -20.19 -18.13
CA ASP A 75 14.44 -19.88 -19.08
C ASP A 75 15.63 -19.20 -18.38
N PRO A 76 16.68 -19.97 -18.01
CA PRO A 76 17.86 -19.43 -17.34
C PRO A 76 18.73 -18.58 -18.28
N ALA A 77 18.60 -18.71 -19.61
CA ALA A 77 19.33 -17.87 -20.55
C ALA A 77 18.68 -16.49 -20.64
N TYR A 78 17.34 -16.42 -20.68
CA TYR A 78 16.60 -15.17 -20.62
C TYR A 78 16.90 -14.38 -19.35
N ARG A 79 16.87 -15.04 -18.18
CA ARG A 79 17.15 -14.36 -16.90
C ARG A 79 18.58 -13.77 -16.85
N ARG A 80 19.57 -14.50 -17.35
CA ARG A 80 20.97 -14.03 -17.40
C ARG A 80 21.15 -12.87 -18.37
N ALA A 81 20.47 -12.92 -19.53
CA ALA A 81 20.53 -11.85 -20.52
C ALA A 81 19.82 -10.57 -20.06
N ASN A 82 18.80 -10.70 -19.20
CA ASN A 82 17.96 -9.58 -18.72
C ASN A 82 18.14 -9.34 -17.21
N PHE A 83 19.35 -9.56 -16.68
CA PHE A 83 19.62 -9.44 -15.24
C PHE A 83 19.20 -8.07 -14.68
N ASP A 84 19.40 -7.00 -15.45
CA ASP A 84 19.03 -5.64 -15.05
C ASP A 84 17.52 -5.52 -14.75
N GLU A 85 16.64 -6.26 -15.44
CA GLU A 85 15.18 -6.26 -15.17
C GLU A 85 14.86 -6.72 -13.74
N TYR A 86 15.68 -7.59 -13.15
CA TYR A 86 15.48 -8.15 -11.81
C TYR A 86 16.12 -7.31 -10.70
N THR A 87 16.97 -6.34 -11.06
CA THR A 87 17.57 -5.39 -10.10
C THR A 87 16.75 -4.12 -9.93
N GLN A 88 15.76 -3.91 -10.79
CA GLN A 88 14.88 -2.76 -10.73
C GLN A 88 13.91 -2.88 -9.55
N TRP A 89 13.85 -1.81 -8.76
CA TRP A 89 12.93 -1.67 -7.64
C TRP A 89 11.47 -1.44 -8.07
N PHE A 90 11.24 -0.98 -9.31
CA PHE A 90 9.93 -0.83 -9.94
C PHE A 90 10.09 -0.65 -11.46
N PRO A 91 9.19 -1.18 -12.30
CA PRO A 91 8.12 -2.14 -11.99
C PRO A 91 8.67 -3.47 -11.44
N LEU A 92 7.90 -4.11 -10.56
CA LEU A 92 8.28 -5.42 -10.03
C LEU A 92 8.05 -6.46 -11.11
N HIS A 93 9.08 -7.28 -11.32
CA HIS A 93 9.10 -8.37 -12.29
C HIS A 93 9.81 -9.58 -11.68
N ASP A 94 9.25 -10.76 -11.92
CA ASP A 94 9.91 -12.02 -11.69
C ASP A 94 9.54 -12.99 -12.82
N LYS A 95 10.15 -12.72 -13.98
CA LYS A 95 9.85 -13.45 -15.22
C LYS A 95 10.45 -14.85 -15.21
N CYS A 96 9.65 -15.81 -15.67
CA CYS A 96 10.08 -17.17 -16.02
C CYS A 96 10.69 -17.21 -17.43
N HIS A 97 10.06 -16.48 -18.35
CA HIS A 97 10.51 -16.27 -19.73
C HIS A 97 9.91 -14.94 -20.24
N ALA A 98 10.22 -14.54 -21.47
CA ALA A 98 9.82 -13.25 -22.05
C ALA A 98 8.30 -12.93 -21.98
N ASN A 99 7.46 -13.96 -21.88
CA ASN A 99 6.00 -13.84 -21.97
C ASN A 99 5.26 -14.14 -20.65
N TYR A 100 5.97 -14.50 -19.58
CA TYR A 100 5.34 -14.86 -18.32
C TYR A 100 6.08 -14.29 -17.13
N ASP A 101 5.32 -13.60 -16.28
CA ASP A 101 5.77 -12.96 -15.06
C ASP A 101 5.00 -13.53 -13.88
N LEU A 102 5.73 -14.00 -12.86
CA LEU A 102 5.14 -14.49 -11.63
C LEU A 102 4.50 -13.36 -10.83
N VAL A 103 4.94 -12.11 -11.03
CA VAL A 103 4.34 -10.94 -10.38
C VAL A 103 2.93 -10.73 -10.93
N PRO A 104 1.88 -10.78 -10.08
CA PRO A 104 0.53 -10.59 -10.57
C PRO A 104 0.32 -9.23 -11.24
N ALA A 105 -0.40 -9.21 -12.35
CA ALA A 105 -0.59 -8.01 -13.18
C ALA A 105 -1.20 -6.80 -12.45
N TRP A 106 -1.86 -7.03 -11.30
CA TRP A 106 -2.45 -5.95 -10.49
C TRP A 106 -1.43 -5.25 -9.57
N VAL A 107 -0.31 -5.89 -9.22
CA VAL A 107 0.66 -5.37 -8.25
C VAL A 107 1.22 -4.02 -8.70
N ASN A 108 1.77 -3.95 -9.92
CA ASN A 108 2.40 -2.72 -10.43
C ASN A 108 1.42 -1.54 -10.54
N PRO A 109 0.21 -1.69 -11.11
CA PRO A 109 -0.81 -0.64 -11.05
C PRO A 109 -1.18 -0.23 -9.62
N THR A 110 -1.32 -1.18 -8.69
CA THR A 110 -1.66 -0.88 -7.30
C THR A 110 -0.56 -0.08 -6.59
N LEU A 111 0.72 -0.40 -6.85
CA LEU A 111 1.87 0.34 -6.32
C LEU A 111 1.94 1.80 -6.80
N VAL A 112 1.32 2.13 -7.94
CA VAL A 112 1.22 3.51 -8.43
C VAL A 112 -0.02 4.20 -7.85
N ILE A 113 -1.18 3.52 -7.88
CA ILE A 113 -2.46 4.11 -7.49
C ILE A 113 -2.51 4.43 -5.99
N LEU A 114 -2.03 3.54 -5.12
CA LEU A 114 -2.14 3.72 -3.67
C LEU A 114 -1.35 4.93 -3.16
N PRO A 115 -0.07 5.16 -3.54
CA PRO A 115 0.65 6.37 -3.15
C PRO A 115 0.03 7.66 -3.69
N ILE A 116 -0.47 7.66 -4.92
CA ILE A 116 -1.16 8.82 -5.50
C ILE A 116 -2.38 9.19 -4.65
N LEU A 117 -3.20 8.19 -4.29
CA LEU A 117 -4.35 8.40 -3.41
C LEU A 117 -3.93 8.85 -2.00
N ALA A 118 -2.83 8.33 -1.47
CA ALA A 118 -2.30 8.73 -0.17
C ALA A 118 -1.88 10.21 -0.17
N ILE A 119 -1.17 10.65 -1.21
CA ILE A 119 -0.77 12.05 -1.40
C ILE A 119 -2.01 12.94 -1.53
N ALA A 120 -3.01 12.53 -2.31
CA ALA A 120 -4.26 13.28 -2.45
C ALA A 120 -4.99 13.43 -1.11
N CYS A 121 -5.05 12.36 -0.30
CA CYS A 121 -5.63 12.40 1.04
C CYS A 121 -4.85 13.35 1.97
N LEU A 122 -3.51 13.29 1.95
CA LEU A 122 -2.67 14.19 2.75
C LEU A 122 -2.85 15.65 2.34
N ALA A 123 -2.84 15.95 1.04
CA ALA A 123 -3.06 17.29 0.52
C ALA A 123 -4.41 17.85 0.98
N TYR A 124 -5.46 17.03 0.95
CA TYR A 124 -6.78 17.42 1.44
C TYR A 124 -6.81 17.64 2.96
N ALA A 125 -6.16 16.76 3.74
CA ALA A 125 -6.03 16.91 5.19
C ALA A 125 -5.31 18.21 5.58
N VAL A 126 -4.22 18.54 4.89
CA VAL A 126 -3.49 19.80 5.06
C VAL A 126 -4.39 20.98 4.74
N ARG A 127 -5.08 20.96 3.60
CA ARG A 127 -6.03 22.02 3.20
C ARG A 127 -7.10 22.27 4.27
N LEU A 128 -7.74 21.21 4.78
CA LEU A 128 -8.75 21.32 5.84
C LEU A 128 -8.16 21.91 7.13
N THR A 129 -6.94 21.52 7.47
CA THR A 129 -6.25 22.03 8.67
C THR A 129 -5.91 23.50 8.53
N VAL A 130 -5.42 23.94 7.37
CA VAL A 130 -5.10 25.33 7.07
C VAL A 130 -6.36 26.19 7.12
N ILE A 131 -7.44 25.78 6.46
CA ILE A 131 -8.73 26.50 6.49
C ILE A 131 -9.22 26.68 7.93
N ARG A 132 -9.18 25.61 8.75
CA ARG A 132 -9.57 25.68 10.16
C ARG A 132 -8.71 26.64 10.97
N ARG A 133 -7.40 26.72 10.69
CA ARG A 133 -6.49 27.66 11.37
C ARG A 133 -6.81 29.12 11.00
N HIS A 134 -7.07 29.41 9.73
CA HIS A 134 -7.45 30.76 9.29
C HIS A 134 -8.76 31.23 9.92
N ILE A 135 -9.77 30.36 10.00
CA ILE A 135 -11.05 30.69 10.64
C ILE A 135 -10.84 31.04 12.12
N LYS A 136 -10.03 30.23 12.85
CA LYS A 136 -9.74 30.49 14.27
C LYS A 136 -8.94 31.78 14.50
N ALA A 137 -8.02 32.12 13.60
CA ALA A 137 -7.22 33.35 13.70
C ALA A 137 -8.04 34.61 13.37
N GLY A 138 -9.10 34.49 12.57
CA GLY A 138 -9.95 35.59 12.16
C GLY A 138 -11.11 35.92 13.11
N THR A 139 -11.36 35.13 14.16
CA THR A 139 -12.36 35.45 15.19
C THR A 139 -11.69 36.26 16.31
N PRO A 140 -11.92 37.59 16.43
CA PRO A 140 -11.41 38.35 17.56
C PRO A 140 -12.12 37.87 18.82
N SER A 141 -11.35 37.64 19.88
CA SER A 141 -11.86 37.43 21.24
C SER A 141 -12.62 38.69 21.68
N SER A 142 -13.94 38.76 21.44
CA SER A 142 -14.81 39.70 22.14
C SER A 142 -14.97 39.19 23.57
N ARG A 143 -14.10 39.69 24.44
CA ARG A 143 -14.20 39.57 25.89
C ARG A 143 -15.10 40.68 26.42
#